data_AF-A0A2W6WLZ2-F1
#
_entry.id   AF-A0A2W6WLZ2-F1
#
_cell.length_a   1.000
_cell.length_b   1.000
_cell.length_c   1.000
_cell.angle_alpha   90.00
_cell.angle_beta   90.00
_cell.angle_gamma   90.00
#
_symmetry.space_group_name_H-M   'P 1'
#
loop_
_entity.id
_entity.type
_entity.pdbx_description
1 polymer ?
#
loop_
_entity_poly.entity_id
_entity_poly.type
_entity_poly.pdbx_seq_one_letter_code
_entity_poly.pdbx_strand_id
1 'polypeptide(L)'
;MADITQLPIMTAHDAESIGFARFNDVPTLPIEIPDGNFTVSARTSDGRRITFFFGEYERGAPPSFVDIQYHDNATTIPNANGGTSPSFDMLTIGHGGHNAYDSRRHPSDEKPSIAVILLRAS
;
A
#
# COMPACT_ATOMS: atom_id res chain seq x y z
N MET A 1 -25.32 -6.80 -1.04
CA MET A 1 -24.20 -6.82 -0.08
C MET A 1 -23.27 -5.67 -0.41
N ALA A 2 -23.35 -4.63 0.40
CA ALA A 2 -22.29 -3.70 0.74
C ALA A 2 -22.73 -3.14 2.09
N ASP A 3 -21.96 -3.41 3.15
CA ASP A 3 -21.52 -2.36 4.07
C ASP A 3 -20.53 -2.99 5.07
N ILE A 4 -19.24 -2.91 4.72
CA ILE A 4 -18.17 -2.83 5.70
C ILE A 4 -17.66 -1.40 5.53
N THR A 5 -18.31 -0.47 6.24
CA THR A 5 -17.81 0.86 6.61
C THR A 5 -17.24 1.73 5.47
N GLN A 6 -17.82 1.66 4.26
CA GLN A 6 -17.40 2.54 3.16
C GLN A 6 -18.16 3.86 3.20
N LEU A 7 -17.43 4.91 3.57
CA LEU A 7 -17.91 6.29 3.49
C LEU A 7 -17.93 6.78 2.03
N PRO A 8 -18.76 7.80 1.70
CA PRO A 8 -18.75 8.39 0.36
C PRO A 8 -17.39 9.02 0.05
N ILE A 9 -17.06 9.12 -1.25
CA ILE A 9 -15.94 9.95 -1.69
C ILE A 9 -16.22 11.40 -1.25
N MET A 10 -15.23 12.03 -0.62
CA MET A 10 -15.33 13.38 -0.07
C MET A 10 -14.04 14.18 -0.30
N THR A 11 -14.02 15.44 0.11
CA THR A 11 -12.78 16.23 0.06
C THR A 11 -11.79 15.72 1.10
N ALA A 12 -10.49 15.97 0.89
CA ALA A 12 -9.47 15.64 1.88
C ALA A 12 -9.70 16.34 3.23
N HIS A 13 -10.27 17.55 3.22
CA HIS A 13 -10.62 18.28 4.43
C HIS A 13 -11.81 17.66 5.17
N ASP A 14 -12.86 17.23 4.46
CA ASP A 14 -14.00 16.57 5.08
C ASP A 14 -13.57 15.26 5.74
N ALA A 15 -12.72 14.46 5.06
CA ALA A 15 -12.18 13.22 5.62
C ALA A 15 -11.33 13.48 6.88
N GLU A 16 -10.51 14.54 6.86
CA GLU A 16 -9.74 14.98 8.03
C GLU A 16 -10.65 15.40 9.19
N SER A 17 -11.74 16.11 8.90
CA SER A 17 -12.68 16.60 9.91
C SER A 17 -13.38 15.48 10.71
N ILE A 18 -13.42 14.25 10.16
CA ILE A 18 -13.99 13.06 10.80
C ILE A 18 -12.91 12.06 11.28
N GLY A 19 -11.63 12.44 11.29
CA GLY A 19 -10.55 11.69 11.92
C GLY A 19 -9.63 10.89 10.99
N PHE A 20 -9.75 10.99 9.66
CA PHE A 20 -8.79 10.37 8.74
C PHE A 20 -7.55 11.26 8.54
N ALA A 21 -6.42 10.64 8.20
CA ALA A 21 -5.21 11.40 7.87
C ALA A 21 -5.31 12.04 6.48
N ARG A 22 -4.92 13.30 6.37
CA ARG A 22 -4.76 14.00 5.09
C ARG A 22 -3.37 13.77 4.49
N PHE A 23 -3.31 13.56 3.18
CA PHE A 23 -2.03 13.47 2.45
C PHE A 23 -1.91 14.53 1.35
N ASN A 24 -2.83 14.53 0.38
CA ASN A 24 -2.88 15.53 -0.70
C ASN A 24 -4.25 16.20 -0.74
N ASP A 25 -4.35 17.33 -1.43
CA ASP A 25 -5.60 18.05 -1.62
C ASP A 25 -6.38 17.52 -2.85
N VAL A 26 -6.88 16.29 -2.74
CA VAL A 26 -7.60 15.57 -3.81
C VAL A 26 -8.83 14.82 -3.25
N PRO A 27 -9.78 14.38 -4.09
CA PRO A 27 -10.88 13.53 -3.64
C PRO A 27 -10.35 12.29 -2.90
N THR A 28 -10.92 12.01 -1.74
CA THR A 28 -10.50 10.95 -0.83
C THR A 28 -11.64 9.94 -0.70
N LEU A 29 -11.30 8.65 -0.82
CA LEU A 29 -12.17 7.55 -0.41
C LEU A 29 -11.69 7.10 0.98
N PRO A 30 -12.34 7.53 2.07
CA PRO A 30 -11.97 7.07 3.40
C PRO A 30 -12.55 5.67 3.64
N ILE A 31 -11.71 4.80 4.22
CA ILE A 31 -12.06 3.40 4.51
C ILE A 31 -11.57 3.10 5.93
N GLU A 32 -12.48 2.73 6.82
CA GLU A 32 -12.09 2.15 8.11
C GLU A 32 -11.64 0.70 7.89
N ILE A 33 -10.43 0.38 8.33
CA ILE A 33 -9.91 -0.98 8.23
C ILE A 33 -10.31 -1.74 9.50
N PRO A 34 -11.05 -2.86 9.39
CA PRO A 34 -11.46 -3.64 10.56
C PRO A 34 -10.24 -4.34 11.20
N ASP A 35 -10.42 -4.77 12.46
CA ASP A 35 -9.52 -5.74 13.08
C ASP A 35 -9.48 -7.03 12.25
N GLY A 36 -8.34 -7.71 12.26
CA GLY A 36 -8.10 -8.82 11.34
C GLY A 36 -7.26 -8.45 10.13
N ASN A 37 -7.08 -9.45 9.28
CA ASN A 37 -6.51 -9.27 7.96
C ASN A 37 -7.55 -8.61 7.03
N PHE A 38 -7.14 -7.56 6.31
CA PHE A 38 -8.01 -6.87 5.36
C PHE A 38 -7.25 -6.42 4.11
N THR A 39 -7.92 -6.42 2.96
CA THR A 39 -7.28 -6.06 1.68
C THR A 39 -8.04 -4.93 1.00
N VAL A 40 -7.32 -3.89 0.60
CA VAL A 40 -7.80 -2.86 -0.33
C VAL A 40 -7.09 -3.05 -1.67
N SER A 41 -7.85 -3.18 -2.75
CA SER A 41 -7.29 -3.24 -4.11
C SER A 41 -7.79 -2.07 -4.94
N ALA A 42 -6.88 -1.46 -5.69
CA ALA A 42 -7.18 -0.37 -6.60
C ALA A 42 -6.71 -0.69 -8.01
N ARG A 43 -7.45 -0.18 -9.00
CA ARG A 43 -7.11 -0.27 -10.41
C ARG A 43 -7.26 1.10 -11.05
N THR A 44 -6.24 1.53 -11.79
CA THR A 44 -6.29 2.77 -12.57
C THR A 44 -7.17 2.59 -13.81
N SER A 45 -7.57 3.70 -14.43
CA SER A 45 -8.39 3.68 -15.66
C SER A 45 -7.71 2.96 -16.83
N ASP A 46 -6.37 2.95 -16.87
CA ASP A 46 -5.56 2.21 -17.84
C ASP A 46 -5.20 0.77 -17.42
N GLY A 47 -5.78 0.28 -16.32
CA GLY A 47 -5.75 -1.14 -15.95
C GLY A 47 -4.60 -1.57 -15.04
N ARG A 48 -3.71 -0.65 -14.62
CA ARG A 48 -2.67 -0.94 -13.64
C ARG A 48 -3.27 -1.16 -12.25
N ARG A 49 -2.75 -2.13 -11.52
CA ARG A 49 -3.31 -2.64 -10.27
C ARG A 49 -2.31 -2.54 -9.14
N ILE A 50 -2.83 -2.21 -7.98
CA ILE A 50 -2.08 -2.21 -6.72
C ILE A 50 -2.96 -2.79 -5.62
N THR A 51 -2.34 -3.51 -4.70
CA THR A 51 -3.00 -4.10 -3.54
C THR A 51 -2.29 -3.66 -2.26
N PHE A 52 -3.08 -3.29 -1.26
CA PHE A 52 -2.68 -3.02 0.10
C PHE A 52 -3.28 -4.11 0.99
N PHE A 53 -2.43 -4.90 1.61
CA PHE A 53 -2.83 -5.91 2.58
C PHE A 53 -2.49 -5.42 3.98
N PHE A 54 -3.52 -5.15 4.77
CA PHE A 54 -3.43 -4.82 6.19
C PHE A 54 -3.38 -6.13 6.98
N GLY A 55 -2.22 -6.42 7.55
CA GLY A 55 -1.95 -7.69 8.22
C GLY A 55 -1.85 -7.57 9.74
N GLU A 56 -2.26 -8.61 10.44
CA GLU A 56 -2.16 -8.73 11.90
C GLU A 56 -1.07 -9.73 12.32
N TYR A 57 -0.36 -9.43 13.40
CA TYR A 57 0.54 -10.41 14.05
C TYR A 57 -0.17 -11.27 15.08
N GLU A 58 -1.26 -10.76 15.66
CA GLU A 58 -2.12 -11.44 16.62
C GLU A 58 -3.53 -11.53 16.03
N ARG A 59 -4.15 -12.71 16.11
CA ARG A 59 -5.43 -12.96 15.46
C ARG A 59 -6.56 -12.11 16.07
N GLY A 60 -7.30 -11.41 15.21
CA GLY A 60 -8.40 -10.52 15.59
C GLY A 60 -7.94 -9.18 16.17
N ALA A 61 -6.67 -8.79 15.99
CA ALA A 61 -6.14 -7.53 16.47
C ALA A 61 -6.15 -6.46 15.35
N PRO A 62 -5.99 -5.17 15.68
CA PRO A 62 -5.75 -4.15 14.68
C PRO A 62 -4.53 -4.47 13.81
N PRO A 63 -4.56 -4.14 12.50
CA PRO A 63 -3.42 -4.34 11.61
C PRO A 63 -2.15 -3.69 12.14
N SER A 64 -1.02 -4.40 12.01
CA SER A 64 0.30 -3.98 12.50
C SER A 64 1.28 -3.68 11.37
N PHE A 65 0.97 -4.05 10.13
CA PHE A 65 1.75 -3.73 8.94
C PHE A 65 0.85 -3.65 7.69
N VAL A 66 1.39 -3.05 6.63
CA VAL A 66 0.78 -2.99 5.30
C VAL A 66 1.75 -3.52 4.28
N ASP A 67 1.42 -4.66 3.66
CA ASP A 67 2.11 -5.14 2.47
C ASP A 67 1.51 -4.44 1.24
N ILE A 68 2.37 -3.89 0.40
CA ILE A 68 2.01 -3.18 -0.82
C ILE A 68 2.63 -3.92 -1.99
N GLN A 69 1.78 -4.31 -2.94
CA GLN A 69 2.20 -4.97 -4.17
C GLN A 69 1.61 -4.25 -5.38
N TYR A 70 2.51 -3.83 -6.27
CA TYR A 70 2.18 -3.41 -7.62
C TYR A 70 2.31 -4.59 -8.58
N HIS A 71 1.30 -4.81 -9.42
CA HIS A 71 1.17 -6.07 -10.18
C HIS A 71 1.65 -6.01 -11.63
N ASP A 72 1.82 -4.80 -12.18
CA ASP A 72 1.84 -4.62 -13.64
C ASP A 72 3.14 -4.00 -14.19
N ASN A 73 4.27 -4.11 -13.49
CA ASN A 73 5.57 -3.57 -13.97
C ASN A 73 6.27 -4.44 -15.04
N ALA A 74 5.56 -5.39 -15.67
CA ALA A 74 6.06 -6.30 -16.71
C ALA A 74 7.37 -7.07 -16.40
N THR A 75 7.86 -7.02 -15.16
CA THR A 75 9.13 -7.59 -14.70
C THR A 75 8.87 -8.50 -13.52
N THR A 76 9.63 -9.59 -13.44
CA THR A 76 9.50 -10.58 -12.38
C THR A 76 10.86 -10.97 -11.83
N ILE A 77 10.90 -11.37 -10.56
CA ILE A 77 12.08 -11.91 -9.89
C ILE A 77 11.78 -13.32 -9.37
N PRO A 78 12.78 -14.21 -9.23
CA PRO A 78 12.61 -15.49 -8.55
C PRO A 78 12.12 -15.28 -7.11
N ASN A 79 11.23 -16.15 -6.63
CA ASN A 79 10.75 -16.11 -5.24
C ASN A 79 11.17 -17.36 -4.45
N ALA A 80 11.06 -17.29 -3.12
CA ALA A 80 11.51 -18.35 -2.21
C ALA A 80 10.82 -19.71 -2.41
N ASN A 81 9.67 -19.74 -3.09
CA ASN A 81 8.88 -20.94 -3.35
C ASN A 81 9.19 -21.58 -4.73
N GLY A 82 10.27 -21.16 -5.39
CA GLY A 82 10.65 -21.64 -6.73
C GLY A 82 9.78 -21.09 -7.86
N GLY A 83 8.95 -20.09 -7.59
CA GLY A 83 8.15 -19.37 -8.58
C GLY A 83 8.79 -18.03 -8.96
N THR A 84 7.98 -17.17 -9.60
CA THR A 84 8.34 -15.78 -9.84
C THR A 84 7.34 -14.85 -9.16
N SER A 85 7.81 -13.68 -8.72
CA SER A 85 6.99 -12.61 -8.18
C SER A 85 7.15 -11.38 -9.08
N PRO A 86 6.09 -10.57 -9.28
CA PRO A 86 6.24 -9.27 -9.96
C PRO A 86 7.24 -8.42 -9.18
N SER A 87 8.12 -7.71 -9.88
CA SER A 87 8.95 -6.66 -9.26
C SER A 87 8.44 -5.28 -9.65
N PHE A 88 8.81 -4.25 -8.91
CA PHE A 88 8.37 -2.88 -9.20
C PHE A 88 9.40 -1.83 -8.84
N ASP A 89 9.22 -0.62 -9.39
CA ASP A 89 10.00 0.53 -9.00
C ASP A 89 9.44 1.15 -7.71
N MET A 90 10.31 1.40 -6.73
CA MET A 90 9.98 2.00 -5.45
C MET A 90 11.04 3.03 -5.09
N LEU A 91 10.59 4.18 -4.60
CA LEU A 91 11.46 5.16 -3.96
C LEU A 91 10.82 5.63 -2.65
N THR A 92 11.64 5.94 -1.66
CA THR A 92 11.22 6.57 -0.42
C THR A 92 11.68 8.02 -0.42
N ILE A 93 10.89 8.94 0.17
CA ILE A 93 11.23 10.36 0.24
C ILE A 93 11.38 10.74 1.71
N GLY A 94 12.58 11.17 2.10
CA GLY A 94 12.92 11.64 3.44
C GLY A 94 13.10 13.15 3.51
N HIS A 95 13.76 13.60 4.59
CA HIS A 95 14.01 15.01 4.85
C HIS A 95 14.69 15.72 3.67
N GLY A 96 14.19 16.91 3.31
CA GLY A 96 14.71 17.69 2.18
C GLY A 96 14.51 17.06 0.79
N GLY A 97 13.64 16.05 0.67
CA GLY A 97 13.44 15.31 -0.58
C GLY A 97 14.51 14.26 -0.86
N HIS A 98 15.32 13.89 0.14
CA HIS A 98 16.35 12.87 -0.01
C HIS A 98 15.74 11.48 -0.17
N ASN A 99 16.15 10.75 -1.21
CA ASN A 99 15.67 9.39 -1.44
C ASN A 99 16.60 8.37 -0.80
N ALA A 100 16.30 7.94 0.43
CA ALA A 100 17.10 6.94 1.13
C ALA A 100 17.08 5.57 0.42
N TYR A 101 16.01 5.29 -0.32
CA TYR A 101 15.89 4.11 -1.17
C TYR A 101 15.28 4.51 -2.52
N ASP A 102 15.85 4.00 -3.62
CA ASP A 102 15.38 4.22 -5.01
C ASP A 102 15.73 3.02 -5.89
N SER A 103 14.81 2.05 -6.02
CA SER A 103 15.05 0.77 -6.69
C SER A 103 15.37 0.90 -8.19
N ARG A 104 15.10 2.06 -8.80
CA ARG A 104 15.48 2.34 -10.20
C ARG A 104 16.99 2.40 -10.40
N ARG A 105 17.75 2.58 -9.31
CA ARG A 105 19.22 2.60 -9.29
C ARG A 105 19.83 1.21 -9.06
N HIS A 106 18.99 0.21 -8.80
CA HIS A 106 19.40 -1.16 -8.50
C HIS A 106 19.26 -2.05 -9.75
N PRO A 107 20.04 -3.14 -9.84
CA PRO A 107 19.83 -4.16 -10.85
C PRO A 107 18.47 -4.86 -10.67
N SER A 108 17.96 -5.46 -11.76
CA SER A 108 16.59 -6.00 -11.82
C SER A 108 16.30 -7.09 -10.79
N ASP A 109 17.30 -7.87 -10.38
CA ASP A 109 17.22 -8.94 -9.39
C ASP A 109 17.25 -8.45 -7.93
N GLU A 110 17.62 -7.19 -7.71
CA GLU A 110 17.52 -6.50 -6.41
C GLU A 110 16.23 -5.67 -6.27
N LYS A 111 15.42 -5.58 -7.32
CA LYS A 111 14.17 -4.82 -7.27
C LYS A 111 13.16 -5.47 -6.31
N PRO A 112 12.38 -4.66 -5.57
CA PRO A 112 11.40 -5.18 -4.63
C PRO A 112 10.25 -5.86 -5.37
N SER A 113 9.71 -6.92 -4.77
CA SER A 113 8.45 -7.55 -5.20
C SER A 113 7.28 -7.29 -4.26
N ILE A 114 7.56 -6.77 -3.07
CA ILE A 114 6.63 -6.30 -2.04
C ILE A 114 7.30 -5.16 -1.27
N ALA A 115 6.54 -4.15 -0.88
CA ALA A 115 6.97 -3.10 0.04
C ALA A 115 6.15 -3.21 1.33
N VAL A 116 6.80 -3.17 2.50
CA VAL A 116 6.12 -3.36 3.79
C VAL A 116 6.25 -2.09 4.62
N ILE A 117 5.11 -1.52 5.03
CA ILE A 117 5.06 -0.43 6.00
C ILE A 117 4.68 -1.01 7.37
N LEU A 118 5.50 -0.78 8.37
CA LEU A 118 5.18 -1.17 9.76
C LEU A 118 4.35 -0.05 10.40
N LEU A 119 3.18 -0.40 10.94
CA LEU A 119 2.24 0.56 11.52
C LEU A 119 2.50 0.83 13.02
N ARG A 120 3.34 0.00 13.65
CA ARG A 120 3.74 0.20 15.05
C ARG A 120 4.85 1.23 15.13
N ALA A 121 4.72 2.18 16.05
CA ALA A 121 5.86 2.97 16.48
C ALA A 121 6.85 2.06 17.22
N SER A 122 8.12 2.14 16.84
CA SER A 122 9.25 1.56 17.58
C SER A 122 9.40 2.18 18.96
#